data_AF-A0A2D7MRD5-F1
#
_entry.id   AF-A0A2D7MRD5-F1
#
_cell.length_a   1.000
_cell.length_b   1.000
_cell.length_c   1.000
_cell.angle_alpha   90.00
_cell.angle_beta   90.00
_cell.angle_gamma   90.00
#
_symmetry.space_group_name_H-M   'P 1'
#
loop_
_entity.id
_entity.type
_entity.pdbx_description
1 polymer ?
#
loop_
_entity_poly.entity_id
_entity_poly.type
_entity_poly.pdbx_seq_one_letter_code
_entity_poly.pdbx_strand_id
1 'polypeptide(L)'
;MKKDRRSFLTQVCPTVAFAFFGLSFLEACSKDSSSEPEGPDPGQGNTGDDGYSINGNTVTIDLSNSNFSAIGTSGGFKNLLDAGVLLLRISSNEILAFDNCCPHVGASSQWSYANNKFTCGNHGNSYGIDNANVVNCNSGSTSGNLRSFSTSISGTTLTVTTS
;
A
#
# COMPACT_ATOMS: atom_id res chain seq x y z
N MET A 1 -43.56 26.44 13.40
CA MET A 1 -43.48 26.27 11.94
C MET A 1 -42.92 24.87 11.67
N LYS A 2 -43.81 23.89 11.47
CA LYS A 2 -43.46 22.48 11.17
C LYS A 2 -43.29 22.36 9.66
N LYS A 3 -42.15 21.83 9.20
CA LYS A 3 -41.93 21.48 7.80
C LYS A 3 -42.12 19.96 7.67
N ASP A 4 -43.21 19.57 7.03
CA ASP A 4 -43.60 18.18 6.84
C ASP A 4 -42.86 17.54 5.65
N ARG A 5 -42.36 16.32 5.90
CA ARG A 5 -41.60 15.45 4.98
C ARG A 5 -42.47 14.85 3.86
N ARG A 6 -43.49 15.58 3.40
CA ARG A 6 -44.51 15.09 2.43
C ARG A 6 -44.57 15.89 1.13
N SER A 7 -43.66 16.85 0.92
CA SER A 7 -43.60 17.67 -0.30
C SER A 7 -42.42 17.33 -1.22
N PHE A 8 -42.02 16.06 -1.30
CA PHE A 8 -40.96 15.61 -2.23
C PHE A 8 -41.36 14.41 -3.10
N LEU A 9 -42.59 13.91 -2.96
CA LEU A 9 -43.10 12.76 -3.72
C LEU A 9 -44.24 13.15 -4.66
N THR A 10 -44.07 14.25 -5.39
CA THR A 10 -45.05 14.65 -6.40
C THR A 10 -44.39 15.20 -7.65
N GLN A 11 -43.66 14.34 -8.37
CA GLN A 11 -43.40 14.56 -9.79
C GLN A 11 -43.16 13.23 -10.53
N VAL A 12 -44.23 12.49 -10.77
CA VAL A 12 -44.26 11.38 -11.73
C VAL A 12 -45.35 11.69 -12.75
N CYS A 13 -44.95 12.07 -13.96
CA CYS A 13 -45.84 12.11 -15.12
C CYS A 13 -45.79 10.74 -15.82
N PRO A 14 -46.95 10.10 -16.07
CA PRO A 14 -47.03 8.84 -16.78
C PRO A 14 -47.26 9.10 -18.27
N THR A 15 -46.29 8.73 -19.12
CA THR A 15 -46.61 8.48 -20.53
C THR A 15 -45.86 7.25 -21.01
N VAL A 16 -46.65 6.21 -21.21
CA VAL A 16 -46.34 4.92 -21.82
C VAL A 16 -46.10 5.12 -23.31
N ALA A 17 -45.06 4.50 -23.89
CA ALA A 17 -45.21 3.46 -24.92
C ALA A 17 -43.91 3.16 -25.70
N PHE A 18 -43.50 1.89 -25.62
CA PHE A 18 -43.04 1.02 -26.71
C PHE A 18 -41.99 1.53 -27.72
N ALA A 19 -40.85 0.82 -27.81
CA ALA A 19 -40.70 -0.25 -28.81
C ALA A 19 -39.35 -0.99 -28.69
N PHE A 20 -39.47 -2.31 -28.75
CA PHE A 20 -38.54 -3.35 -29.19
C PHE A 20 -37.30 -2.90 -29.97
N PHE A 21 -36.12 -3.30 -29.47
CA PHE A 21 -35.06 -4.10 -30.11
C PHE A 21 -34.16 -4.50 -28.93
N GLY A 22 -33.80 -5.74 -28.65
CA GLY A 22 -33.47 -6.88 -29.48
C GLY A 22 -32.37 -7.58 -28.69
N LEU A 23 -32.55 -8.88 -28.42
CA LEU A 23 -31.60 -9.69 -27.68
C LEU A 23 -30.22 -9.67 -28.35
N SER A 24 -29.17 -9.44 -27.56
CA SER A 24 -27.84 -9.97 -27.84
C SER A 24 -27.27 -10.53 -26.54
N PHE A 25 -27.59 -11.80 -26.29
CA PHE A 25 -26.69 -12.65 -25.51
C PHE A 25 -25.37 -12.71 -26.26
N LEU A 26 -24.33 -12.07 -25.71
CA LEU A 26 -22.96 -12.41 -26.09
C LEU A 26 -22.42 -13.34 -25.01
N GLU A 27 -22.78 -14.61 -25.18
CA GLU A 27 -22.01 -15.74 -24.69
C GLU A 27 -20.73 -15.79 -25.53
N ALA A 28 -19.60 -15.41 -24.95
CA ALA A 28 -18.28 -15.52 -25.58
C ALA A 28 -17.42 -16.48 -24.76
N CYS A 29 -17.75 -17.77 -24.87
CA CYS A 29 -16.80 -18.85 -24.62
C CYS A 29 -16.70 -19.68 -25.90
N SER A 30 -15.59 -19.55 -26.63
CA SER A 30 -14.98 -20.66 -27.36
C SER A 30 -13.65 -20.19 -27.96
N LYS A 31 -12.55 -20.62 -27.34
CA LYS A 31 -11.57 -21.43 -28.07
C LYS A 31 -10.87 -22.37 -27.10
N ASP A 32 -11.28 -23.62 -27.15
CA ASP A 32 -10.46 -24.74 -26.72
C ASP A 32 -9.34 -24.91 -27.77
N SER A 33 -8.10 -24.76 -27.33
CA SER A 33 -6.96 -25.43 -27.94
C SER A 33 -6.23 -26.10 -26.79
N SER A 34 -6.42 -27.41 -26.72
CA SER A 34 -5.90 -28.28 -25.68
C SER A 34 -4.38 -28.34 -25.73
N SER A 35 -3.73 -28.06 -24.59
CA SER A 35 -2.49 -28.70 -24.15
C SER A 35 -2.17 -28.24 -22.73
N GLU A 36 -2.53 -29.08 -21.75
CA GLU A 36 -1.88 -29.39 -20.46
C GLU A 36 -1.36 -28.28 -19.52
N PRO A 37 -1.27 -28.54 -18.20
CA PRO A 37 -1.23 -27.50 -17.17
C PRO A 37 0.19 -27.01 -16.91
N GLU A 38 0.46 -25.74 -17.20
CA GLU A 38 1.56 -25.04 -16.53
C GLU A 38 1.03 -24.50 -15.21
N GLY A 39 1.70 -24.88 -14.12
CA GLY A 39 1.37 -24.46 -12.76
C GLY A 39 1.44 -22.93 -12.60
N PRO A 40 1.02 -22.40 -11.44
CA PRO A 40 1.10 -20.97 -11.19
C PRO A 40 2.58 -20.55 -11.17
N ASP A 41 3.02 -19.93 -12.26
CA ASP A 41 4.20 -19.07 -12.29
C ASP A 41 3.99 -17.96 -11.26
N PRO A 42 4.88 -17.79 -10.25
CA PRO A 42 4.78 -16.65 -9.36
C PRO A 42 5.11 -15.41 -10.18
N GLY A 43 4.06 -14.76 -10.67
CA GLY A 43 4.10 -13.61 -11.55
C GLY A 43 5.27 -12.70 -11.26
N GLN A 44 6.22 -12.70 -12.19
CA GLN A 44 7.28 -11.73 -12.26
C GLN A 44 6.63 -10.38 -12.59
N GLY A 45 6.13 -9.72 -11.55
CA GLY A 45 5.69 -8.34 -11.63
C GLY A 45 6.86 -7.53 -12.15
N ASN A 46 6.65 -6.88 -13.30
CA ASN A 46 7.61 -5.95 -13.90
C ASN A 46 7.94 -4.87 -12.84
N THR A 47 8.99 -5.09 -12.06
CA THR A 47 9.63 -4.02 -11.32
C THR A 47 10.25 -3.15 -12.41
N GLY A 48 9.73 -1.93 -12.61
CA GLY A 48 10.38 -0.95 -13.47
C GLY A 48 11.81 -0.67 -13.01
N ASP A 49 12.52 0.24 -13.67
CA ASP A 49 13.91 0.60 -13.32
C ASP A 49 14.11 0.94 -11.82
N ASP A 50 13.04 1.35 -11.14
CA ASP A 50 13.01 1.65 -9.70
C ASP A 50 13.20 0.43 -8.78
N GLY A 51 13.05 -0.80 -9.28
CA GLY A 51 13.28 -2.04 -8.52
C GLY A 51 12.16 -2.44 -7.56
N TYR A 52 10.96 -1.85 -7.69
CA TYR A 52 9.78 -2.27 -6.95
C TYR A 52 8.49 -2.07 -7.75
N SER A 53 7.40 -2.67 -7.29
CA SER A 53 6.05 -2.49 -7.83
C SER A 53 5.02 -2.41 -6.71
N ILE A 54 3.90 -1.73 -6.97
CA ILE A 54 2.78 -1.59 -6.04
C ILE A 54 1.54 -2.19 -6.69
N ASN A 55 0.92 -3.17 -6.05
CA ASN A 55 -0.32 -3.82 -6.48
C ASN A 55 -1.31 -3.84 -5.31
N GLY A 56 -2.23 -2.87 -5.29
CA GLY A 56 -3.14 -2.69 -4.16
C GLY A 56 -2.38 -2.40 -2.86
N ASN A 57 -2.56 -3.26 -1.85
CA ASN A 57 -1.89 -3.17 -0.56
C ASN A 57 -0.54 -3.90 -0.52
N THR A 58 -0.06 -4.43 -1.65
CA THR A 58 1.19 -5.18 -1.72
C THR A 58 2.26 -4.39 -2.44
N VAL A 59 3.41 -4.23 -1.80
CA VAL A 59 4.63 -3.67 -2.38
C VAL A 59 5.64 -4.79 -2.54
N THR A 60 6.05 -5.07 -3.78
CA THR A 60 7.05 -6.11 -4.08
C THR A 60 8.34 -5.42 -4.51
N ILE A 61 9.44 -5.73 -3.83
CA ILE A 61 10.74 -5.07 -3.96
C ILE A 61 11.78 -6.12 -4.35
N ASP A 62 12.57 -5.81 -5.37
CA ASP A 62 13.78 -6.56 -5.71
C ASP A 62 14.98 -6.01 -4.92
N LEU A 63 15.41 -6.76 -3.90
CA LEU A 63 16.56 -6.42 -3.06
C LEU A 63 17.90 -6.49 -3.80
N SER A 64 17.95 -7.08 -5.00
CA SER A 64 19.15 -7.09 -5.83
C SER A 64 19.33 -5.80 -6.64
N ASN A 65 18.26 -5.01 -6.79
CA ASN A 65 18.32 -3.73 -7.48
C ASN A 65 19.13 -2.70 -6.68
N SER A 66 20.01 -1.95 -7.37
CA SER A 66 20.94 -1.00 -6.77
C SER A 66 20.25 0.14 -6.00
N ASN A 67 18.98 0.45 -6.31
CA ASN A 67 18.16 1.41 -5.58
C ASN A 67 17.92 1.02 -4.11
N PHE A 68 18.11 -0.26 -3.76
CA PHE A 68 17.95 -0.79 -2.41
C PHE A 68 19.28 -1.05 -1.70
N SER A 69 20.40 -0.58 -2.26
CA SER A 69 21.73 -0.66 -1.62
C SER A 69 21.78 -0.03 -0.22
N ALA A 70 20.98 1.01 0.04
CA ALA A 70 20.85 1.65 1.35
C ALA A 70 20.32 0.71 2.46
N ILE A 71 19.64 -0.37 2.08
CA ILE A 71 19.19 -1.44 2.98
C ILE A 71 19.96 -2.75 2.74
N GLY A 72 21.18 -2.67 2.18
CA GLY A 72 22.06 -3.83 2.01
C GLY A 72 22.66 -4.36 3.32
N THR A 73 22.78 -3.50 4.33
CA THR A 73 23.38 -3.82 5.64
C THR A 73 22.45 -3.44 6.79
N SER A 74 22.59 -4.12 7.93
CA SER A 74 21.81 -3.84 9.15
C SER A 74 21.98 -2.38 9.58
N GLY A 75 20.86 -1.76 9.98
CA GLY A 75 20.76 -0.35 10.33
C GLY A 75 20.49 0.59 9.14
N GLY A 76 20.61 0.09 7.91
CA GLY A 76 20.23 0.83 6.71
C GLY A 76 18.71 0.97 6.57
N PHE A 77 18.26 2.10 6.02
CA PHE A 77 16.83 2.37 5.77
C PHE A 77 16.59 2.98 4.38
N LYS A 78 15.38 2.82 3.85
CA LYS A 78 14.94 3.42 2.57
C LYS A 78 13.50 3.89 2.70
N ASN A 79 13.22 5.12 2.26
CA ASN A 79 11.86 5.65 2.19
C ASN A 79 11.33 5.51 0.75
N LEU A 80 10.24 4.77 0.59
CA LEU A 80 9.50 4.62 -0.66
C LEU A 80 8.28 5.54 -0.62
N LEU A 81 8.44 6.75 -1.16
CA LEU A 81 7.41 7.80 -1.06
C LEU A 81 6.11 7.39 -1.73
N ASP A 82 6.16 6.86 -2.95
CA ASP A 82 4.97 6.49 -3.71
C ASP A 82 4.22 5.31 -3.07
N ALA A 83 4.94 4.46 -2.33
CA ALA A 83 4.37 3.34 -1.59
C ALA A 83 3.87 3.72 -0.17
N GLY A 84 4.27 4.88 0.36
CA GLY A 84 4.01 5.24 1.76
C GLY A 84 4.76 4.37 2.77
N VAL A 85 5.92 3.79 2.39
CA VAL A 85 6.63 2.79 3.19
C VAL A 85 8.05 3.23 3.57
N LEU A 86 8.37 3.15 4.86
CA LEU A 86 9.72 3.20 5.41
C LEU A 86 10.26 1.79 5.64
N LEU A 87 11.33 1.40 4.95
CA LEU A 87 12.02 0.13 5.12
C LEU A 87 13.21 0.27 6.05
N LEU A 88 13.43 -0.69 6.93
CA LEU A 88 14.56 -0.77 7.85
C LEU A 88 15.16 -2.18 7.86
N ARG A 89 16.43 -2.33 7.49
CA ARG A 89 17.15 -3.61 7.57
C ARG A 89 17.58 -3.86 9.01
N ILE A 90 17.07 -4.92 9.64
CA ILE A 90 17.43 -5.32 11.01
C ILE A 90 18.54 -6.37 11.01
N SER A 91 18.45 -7.36 10.12
CA SER A 91 19.45 -8.41 9.96
C SER A 91 19.50 -8.87 8.51
N SER A 92 20.43 -9.75 8.13
CA SER A 92 20.53 -10.26 6.75
C SER A 92 19.20 -10.83 6.22
N ASN A 93 18.36 -11.34 7.11
CA ASN A 93 17.12 -12.05 6.77
C ASN A 93 15.86 -11.31 7.25
N GLU A 94 16.00 -10.08 7.74
CA GLU A 94 14.89 -9.32 8.33
C GLU A 94 14.93 -7.86 7.91
N ILE A 95 13.81 -7.43 7.32
CA ILE A 95 13.51 -6.04 7.00
C ILE A 95 12.15 -5.72 7.61
N LEU A 96 12.11 -4.69 8.45
CA LEU A 96 10.86 -4.11 8.94
C LEU A 96 10.37 -3.05 7.97
N ALA A 97 9.05 -2.90 7.89
CA ALA A 97 8.39 -1.88 7.10
C ALA A 97 7.44 -1.08 7.99
N PHE A 98 7.35 0.23 7.77
CA PHE A 98 6.51 1.15 8.55
C PHE A 98 5.77 2.13 7.64
N ASP A 99 4.66 2.68 8.13
CA ASP A 99 4.03 3.86 7.53
C ASP A 99 5.02 5.03 7.53
N ASN A 100 5.28 5.62 6.36
CA ASN A 100 6.19 6.76 6.27
C ASN A 100 5.53 8.08 6.68
N CYS A 101 4.23 8.10 6.98
CA CYS A 101 3.53 9.28 7.43
C CYS A 101 3.89 9.62 8.89
N CYS A 102 4.44 10.82 9.13
CA CYS A 102 4.75 11.26 10.47
C CYS A 102 3.47 11.38 11.33
N PRO A 103 3.42 10.74 12.51
CA PRO A 103 2.27 10.82 13.42
C PRO A 103 1.89 12.23 13.88
N HIS A 104 2.80 13.21 13.82
CA HIS A 104 2.51 14.58 14.22
C HIS A 104 1.60 15.30 13.20
N VAL A 105 2.12 15.63 12.01
CA VAL A 105 1.43 16.44 10.99
C VAL A 105 1.51 15.86 9.58
N GLY A 106 1.83 14.57 9.46
CA GLY A 106 1.80 13.84 8.20
C GLY A 106 2.95 14.06 7.22
N ALA A 107 4.03 14.75 7.62
CA ALA A 107 5.24 14.82 6.80
C ALA A 107 5.80 13.43 6.51
N SER A 108 6.15 13.14 5.25
CA SER A 108 6.53 11.78 4.83
C SER A 108 7.93 11.66 4.22
N SER A 109 8.57 12.77 3.85
CA SER A 109 9.79 12.75 3.03
C SER A 109 11.10 12.92 3.80
N GLN A 110 11.04 13.32 5.06
CA GLN A 110 12.21 13.68 5.85
C GLN A 110 12.33 12.75 7.05
N TRP A 111 13.11 11.68 6.89
CA TRP A 111 13.36 10.69 7.92
C TRP A 111 14.85 10.45 8.10
N SER A 112 15.27 10.28 9.35
CA SER A 112 16.57 9.73 9.72
C SER A 112 16.37 8.61 10.75
N TYR A 113 17.34 7.72 10.88
CA TYR A 113 17.26 6.59 11.80
C TYR A 113 18.52 6.51 12.67
N ALA A 114 18.33 6.43 13.98
CA ALA A 114 19.38 6.18 14.96
C ALA A 114 18.76 5.72 16.28
N ASN A 115 19.52 4.97 17.09
CA ASN A 115 19.10 4.56 18.44
C ASN A 115 17.70 3.92 18.49
N ASN A 116 17.41 3.04 17.52
CA ASN A 116 16.13 2.34 17.37
C ASN A 116 14.90 3.25 17.22
N LYS A 117 15.10 4.46 16.66
CA LYS A 117 14.02 5.41 16.39
C LYS A 117 14.19 6.08 15.03
N PHE A 118 13.06 6.29 14.37
CA PHE A 118 12.94 7.18 13.23
C PHE A 118 12.66 8.60 13.71
N THR A 119 13.43 9.57 13.22
CA THR A 119 13.23 10.99 13.52
C THR A 119 12.70 11.70 12.28
N CYS A 120 11.56 12.38 12.43
CA CYS A 120 10.98 13.19 11.37
C CYS A 120 11.70 14.53 11.29
N GLY A 121 12.33 14.82 10.15
CA GLY A 121 13.12 16.04 9.94
C GLY A 121 12.31 17.34 9.91
N ASN A 122 10.98 17.27 9.82
CA ASN A 122 10.14 18.48 9.78
C ASN A 122 10.15 19.24 11.12
N HIS A 123 10.04 18.52 12.25
CA HIS A 123 10.01 19.11 13.60
C HIS A 123 10.91 18.39 14.63
N GLY A 124 11.59 17.31 14.24
CA GLY A 124 12.49 16.57 15.12
C GLY A 124 11.82 15.54 16.05
N ASN A 125 10.52 15.28 15.91
CA ASN A 125 9.86 14.22 16.68
C ASN A 125 10.40 12.84 16.30
N SER A 126 10.64 11.99 17.29
CA SER A 126 11.19 10.65 17.10
C SER A 126 10.20 9.57 17.55
N TYR A 127 10.09 8.52 16.75
CA TYR A 127 9.16 7.41 16.95
C TYR A 127 9.92 6.09 16.95
N GLY A 128 9.60 5.19 17.86
CA GLY A 128 10.23 3.87 17.91
C GLY A 128 9.66 2.90 16.87
N ILE A 129 10.27 1.73 16.84
CA ILE A 129 10.03 0.67 15.85
C ILE A 129 9.30 -0.55 16.44
N ASP A 130 8.94 -0.51 17.73
CA ASP A 130 8.27 -1.61 18.41
C ASP A 130 6.75 -1.57 18.18
N ASN A 131 6.05 -2.69 18.42
CA ASN A 131 4.61 -2.80 18.20
C ASN A 131 3.75 -2.30 19.38
N ALA A 132 4.35 -1.82 20.47
CA ALA A 132 3.63 -1.21 21.59
C ALA A 132 3.36 0.29 21.33
N ASN A 133 2.34 0.89 21.93
CA ASN A 133 2.11 2.35 21.86
C ASN A 133 2.18 2.95 20.43
N VAL A 134 1.64 2.22 19.45
CA VAL A 134 1.61 2.66 18.06
C VAL A 134 0.71 3.89 17.94
N VAL A 135 1.21 4.91 17.24
CA VAL A 135 0.48 6.17 17.00
C VAL A 135 0.22 6.35 15.52
N ASN A 136 -0.97 6.85 15.19
CA ASN A 136 -1.42 6.96 13.81
C ASN A 136 -0.82 8.19 13.11
N CYS A 137 -0.67 8.10 11.80
CA CYS A 137 -0.42 9.21 10.88
C CYS A 137 -1.28 10.42 11.22
N ASN A 138 -0.66 11.62 11.29
CA ASN A 138 -1.35 12.90 11.49
C ASN A 138 -2.31 12.94 12.72
N SER A 139 -2.00 12.18 13.78
CA SER A 139 -2.75 12.16 15.03
C SER A 139 -2.39 13.32 15.98
N GLY A 140 -1.38 14.14 15.63
CA GLY A 140 -0.83 15.16 16.51
C GLY A 140 0.16 14.61 17.54
N SER A 141 0.46 13.31 17.51
CA SER A 141 1.38 12.73 18.49
C SER A 141 2.81 13.17 18.24
N THR A 142 3.55 13.48 19.31
CA THR A 142 4.98 13.83 19.27
C THR A 142 5.89 12.70 19.74
N SER A 143 5.31 11.59 20.22
CA SER A 143 6.02 10.39 20.68
C SER A 143 5.18 9.12 20.48
N GLY A 144 5.77 7.95 20.68
CA GLY A 144 5.14 6.65 20.42
C GLY A 144 5.92 5.86 19.37
N ASN A 145 5.31 4.82 18.82
CA ASN A 145 5.93 3.99 17.79
C ASN A 145 5.21 4.12 16.45
N LEU A 146 5.95 3.92 15.36
CA LEU A 146 5.36 3.93 14.01
C LEU A 146 4.51 2.68 13.80
N ARG A 147 3.47 2.83 12.97
CA ARG A 147 2.68 1.69 12.50
C ARG A 147 3.55 0.82 11.61
N SER A 148 3.71 -0.45 11.97
CA SER A 148 4.42 -1.44 11.18
C SER A 148 3.51 -2.08 10.12
N PHE A 149 4.13 -2.53 9.03
CA PHE A 149 3.53 -3.34 7.97
C PHE A 149 4.14 -4.73 7.99
N SER A 150 3.37 -5.73 7.56
CA SER A 150 3.88 -7.11 7.47
C SER A 150 4.87 -7.25 6.33
N THR A 151 5.95 -8.00 6.56
CA THR A 151 6.99 -8.27 5.55
C THR A 151 7.29 -9.75 5.41
N SER A 152 7.73 -10.16 4.22
CA SER A 152 8.28 -11.49 3.97
C SER A 152 9.39 -11.43 2.93
N ILE A 153 10.48 -12.17 3.14
CA ILE A 153 11.59 -12.28 2.18
C ILE A 153 11.58 -13.69 1.58
N SER A 154 11.63 -13.76 0.24
CA SER A 154 11.81 -15.00 -0.53
C SER A 154 12.88 -14.76 -1.60
N GLY A 155 14.04 -15.40 -1.45
CA GLY A 155 15.20 -15.11 -2.30
C GLY A 155 15.63 -13.64 -2.19
N THR A 156 15.65 -12.93 -3.32
CA THR A 156 15.92 -11.48 -3.38
C THR A 156 14.65 -10.64 -3.33
N THR A 157 13.47 -11.24 -3.23
CA THR A 157 12.20 -10.51 -3.22
C THR A 157 11.75 -10.23 -1.79
N LEU A 158 11.54 -8.95 -1.48
CA LEU A 158 10.82 -8.51 -0.30
C LEU A 158 9.38 -8.18 -0.68
N THR A 159 8.41 -8.71 0.06
CA THR A 159 7.00 -8.36 -0.04
C THR A 159 6.58 -7.63 1.22
N VAL A 160 5.91 -6.49 1.06
CA VAL A 160 5.31 -5.69 2.14
C VAL A 160 3.80 -5.65 1.94
N THR A 161 3.03 -5.90 3.00
CA THR A 161 1.56 -5.77 2.99
C THR A 161 1.12 -4.63 3.91
N THR A 162 0.46 -3.61 3.35
CA THR A 162 0.17 -2.32 4.01
C THR A 162 -1.22 -2.20 4.64
N SER A 163 -2.08 -3.22 4.47
CA SER A 163 -3.42 -3.30 5.07
C SER A 163 -3.35 -3.75 6.53
#